data_AF-A0A959CQK8-F1
#
_entry.id   AF-A0A959CQK8-F1
#
_cell.length_a   1.000
_cell.length_b   1.000
_cell.length_c   1.000
_cell.angle_alpha   90.00
_cell.angle_beta   90.00
_cell.angle_gamma   90.00
#
_symmetry.space_group_name_H-M   'P 1'
#
loop_
_entity.id
_entity.type
_entity.pdbx_description
1 polymer ?
#
loop_
_entity_poly.entity_id
_entity_poly.type
_entity_poly.pdbx_seq_one_letter_code
_entity_poly.pdbx_strand_id
1 'polypeptide(L)'
;MSTTTEITPKAIKALIADNRLEDAVAQFIAYTEQNGLAGLHNQLIIQSGKLQQYLRERNLGATDYADLARTRVNISLALLDLANQVPEEAQSAASGKLPGISERALKQQVLFLLAVGKVLLFVYIFTLWESGGLTFEGFLGTMGIVFPVFATYLSMAYQDMLLHRHDYKANDKLRVSRSVQLSAFFFFALYYLAIFIVLYLNTVGSIPDSGKQGDSNVPSYKNLFAMLALVESFIGVYIGKLIFSLFKKEA
;
A
#
# COMPACT_ATOMS: atom_id res chain seq x y z
N MET A 1 -11.57 29.72 -14.31
CA MET A 1 -10.79 30.36 -13.24
C MET A 1 -11.46 30.03 -11.92
N SER A 2 -10.98 28.99 -11.23
CA SER A 2 -11.48 28.64 -9.90
C SER A 2 -10.67 29.43 -8.88
N THR A 3 -11.29 30.38 -8.20
CA THR A 3 -10.71 31.09 -7.06
C THR A 3 -10.38 30.06 -5.97
N THR A 4 -9.09 29.76 -5.78
CA THR A 4 -8.62 28.98 -4.64
C THR A 4 -8.96 29.79 -3.38
N THR A 5 -10.04 29.43 -2.71
CA THR A 5 -10.46 30.12 -1.48
C THR A 5 -9.41 29.81 -0.42
N GLU A 6 -8.66 30.81 0.02
CA GLU A 6 -7.67 30.64 1.09
C GLU A 6 -8.37 30.14 2.35
N ILE A 7 -7.96 28.96 2.82
CA ILE A 7 -8.51 28.37 4.04
C ILE A 7 -7.84 29.08 5.20
N THR A 8 -8.61 29.88 5.94
CA THR A 8 -8.12 30.63 7.10
C THR A 8 -8.80 30.15 8.39
N PRO A 9 -8.13 30.25 9.55
CA PRO A 9 -8.73 29.92 10.84
C PRO A 9 -10.02 30.72 11.11
N LYS A 10 -10.05 31.98 10.65
CA LYS A 10 -11.23 32.85 10.74
C LYS A 10 -12.41 32.33 9.91
N ALA A 11 -12.17 31.82 8.70
CA ALA A 11 -13.20 31.21 7.86
C ALA A 11 -13.76 29.92 8.51
N ILE A 12 -12.89 29.11 9.13
CA ILE A 12 -13.32 27.90 9.86
C ILE A 12 -14.22 28.26 11.04
N LYS A 13 -13.82 29.25 11.86
CA LYS A 13 -14.64 29.73 12.99
C LYS A 13 -16.00 30.26 12.52
N ALA A 14 -16.04 30.96 11.39
CA ALA A 14 -17.28 31.44 10.78
C ALA A 14 -18.19 30.27 10.34
N LEU A 15 -17.65 29.23 9.71
CA LEU A 15 -18.43 28.04 9.34
C LEU A 15 -19.01 27.29 10.54
N ILE A 16 -18.28 27.24 11.66
CA ILE A 16 -18.78 26.66 12.91
C ILE A 16 -19.92 27.53 13.47
N ALA A 17 -19.76 28.85 13.47
CA ALA A 17 -20.79 29.79 13.91
C ALA A 17 -22.06 29.72 13.04
N ASP A 18 -21.90 29.55 11.73
CA ASP A 18 -22.98 29.37 10.75
C ASP A 18 -23.59 27.95 10.78
N ASN A 19 -23.16 27.11 11.73
CA ASN A 19 -23.67 25.76 11.95
C ASN A 19 -23.46 24.80 10.74
N ARG A 20 -22.48 25.14 9.88
CA ARG A 20 -22.03 24.34 8.72
C ARG A 20 -20.88 23.41 9.14
N LEU A 21 -21.18 22.51 10.07
CA LEU A 21 -20.17 21.67 10.73
C LEU A 21 -19.42 20.75 9.76
N GLU A 22 -20.08 20.23 8.73
CA GLU A 22 -19.48 19.37 7.71
C GLU A 22 -18.40 20.12 6.90
N ASP A 23 -18.75 21.33 6.42
CA ASP A 23 -17.84 22.20 5.70
C ASP A 23 -16.69 22.68 6.60
N ALA A 24 -17.01 23.03 7.86
CA ALA A 24 -16.04 23.45 8.85
C ALA A 24 -15.00 22.33 9.10
N VAL A 25 -15.45 21.10 9.34
CA VAL A 25 -14.56 19.95 9.53
C VAL A 25 -13.71 19.71 8.30
N ALA A 26 -14.30 19.69 7.10
CA ALA A 26 -13.55 19.45 5.87
C ALA A 26 -12.45 20.50 5.64
N GLN A 27 -12.77 21.79 5.83
CA GLN A 27 -11.79 22.87 5.71
C GLN A 27 -10.75 22.83 6.83
N PHE A 28 -11.14 22.45 8.04
CA PHE A 28 -10.24 22.43 9.18
C PHE A 28 -9.27 21.23 9.15
N ILE A 29 -9.70 20.07 8.63
CA ILE A 29 -8.79 18.96 8.30
C ILE A 29 -7.77 19.43 7.25
N ALA A 30 -8.24 20.05 6.17
CA ALA A 30 -7.35 20.55 5.11
C ALA A 30 -6.37 21.60 5.64
N TYR A 31 -6.82 22.51 6.51
CA TYR A 31 -5.96 23.52 7.13
C TYR A 31 -4.90 22.91 8.06
N THR A 32 -5.29 21.99 8.95
CA THR A 32 -4.35 21.32 9.86
C THR A 32 -3.35 20.46 9.12
N GLU A 33 -3.77 19.82 8.02
CA GLU A 33 -2.90 19.06 7.11
C GLU A 33 -1.91 19.99 6.38
N GLN A 34 -2.38 21.11 5.84
CA GLN A 34 -1.53 22.10 5.16
C GLN A 34 -0.47 22.72 6.08
N ASN A 35 -0.79 22.89 7.36
CA ASN A 35 0.09 23.54 8.33
C ASN A 35 0.84 22.54 9.23
N GLY A 36 0.79 21.24 8.94
CA GLY A 36 1.56 20.21 9.67
C GLY A 36 1.19 20.05 11.14
N LEU A 37 -0.04 20.41 11.53
CA LEU A 37 -0.53 20.40 12.91
C LEU A 37 -1.03 19.00 13.31
N ALA A 38 -0.14 18.00 13.34
CA ALA A 38 -0.51 16.58 13.51
C ALA A 38 -1.34 16.28 14.78
N GLY A 39 -1.03 16.96 15.90
CA GLY A 39 -1.77 16.80 17.15
C GLY A 39 -3.24 17.22 17.01
N LEU A 40 -3.47 18.40 16.42
CA LEU A 40 -4.82 18.93 16.16
C LEU A 40 -5.53 18.13 15.07
N HIS A 41 -4.81 17.72 14.03
CA HIS A 41 -5.34 16.91 12.94
C HIS A 41 -5.95 15.59 13.45
N ASN A 42 -5.23 14.86 14.30
CA ASN A 42 -5.73 13.61 14.87
C ASN A 42 -6.99 13.83 15.74
N GLN A 43 -7.01 14.88 16.55
CA GLN A 43 -8.20 15.25 17.33
C GLN A 43 -9.39 15.60 16.43
N LEU A 44 -9.12 16.22 15.27
CA LEU A 44 -10.13 16.57 14.29
C LEU A 44 -10.72 15.36 13.57
N ILE A 45 -9.91 14.35 13.26
CA ILE A 45 -10.38 13.07 12.70
C ILE A 45 -11.35 12.40 13.68
N ILE A 46 -11.06 12.43 14.98
CA ILE A 46 -11.98 11.90 16.01
C ILE A 46 -13.31 12.67 16.01
N GLN A 47 -13.29 14.01 15.93
CA GLN A 47 -14.52 14.80 15.87
C GLN A 47 -15.28 14.60 14.55
N SER A 48 -14.57 14.39 13.44
CA SER A 48 -15.17 14.04 12.15
C SER A 48 -15.92 12.70 12.23
N GLY A 49 -15.33 11.69 12.87
CA GLY A 49 -16.00 10.41 13.13
C GLY A 49 -17.28 10.57 13.94
N LYS A 50 -17.25 11.39 15.01
CA LYS A 50 -18.46 11.71 15.81
C LYS A 50 -19.52 12.44 14.99
N LEU A 51 -19.12 13.36 14.11
CA LEU A 51 -20.04 14.06 13.22
C LEU A 51 -20.70 13.10 12.23
N GLN A 52 -19.93 12.19 11.63
CA GLN A 52 -20.48 11.16 10.73
C GLN A 52 -21.44 10.21 11.44
N GLN A 53 -21.12 9.82 12.68
CA GLN A 53 -22.02 9.02 13.50
C GLN A 53 -23.33 9.78 13.78
N TYR A 54 -23.24 11.04 14.20
CA TYR A 54 -24.41 11.91 14.40
C TYR A 54 -25.27 12.02 13.13
N LEU A 55 -24.67 12.22 11.96
CA LEU A 55 -25.41 12.29 10.69
C LEU A 55 -26.11 10.97 10.36
N ARG A 56 -25.47 9.83 10.66
CA ARG A 56 -26.08 8.51 10.49
C ARG A 56 -27.26 8.31 11.43
N GLU A 57 -27.11 8.61 12.71
CA GLU A 57 -28.19 8.50 13.72
C GLU A 57 -29.37 9.41 13.38
N ARG A 58 -29.09 10.64 12.92
CA ARG A 58 -30.11 11.58 12.43
C ARG A 58 -30.88 11.01 11.24
N ASN A 59 -30.20 10.42 10.27
CA ASN A 59 -30.83 9.87 9.07
C ASN A 59 -31.64 8.60 9.34
N LEU A 60 -31.24 7.83 10.35
CA LEU A 60 -31.95 6.61 10.76
C LEU A 60 -33.22 6.90 11.59
N GLY A 61 -33.35 8.11 12.15
CA GLY A 61 -34.51 8.49 12.98
C GLY A 61 -34.65 7.67 14.26
N ALA A 62 -33.61 6.93 14.67
CA ALA A 62 -33.65 5.95 15.75
C ALA A 62 -33.43 6.56 17.15
N THR A 63 -33.17 7.87 17.24
CA THR A 63 -32.74 8.56 18.46
C THR A 63 -33.64 9.74 18.76
N ASP A 64 -33.84 10.05 20.04
CA ASP A 64 -34.57 11.24 20.48
C ASP A 64 -33.91 12.52 19.93
N TYR A 65 -34.74 13.44 19.45
CA TYR A 65 -34.32 14.75 18.95
C TYR A 65 -33.56 15.56 20.00
N ALA A 66 -33.92 15.42 21.28
CA ALA A 66 -33.25 16.13 22.36
C ALA A 66 -31.78 15.70 22.50
N ASP A 67 -31.50 14.40 22.35
CA ASP A 67 -30.15 13.86 22.44
C ASP A 67 -29.33 14.17 21.19
N LEU A 68 -29.94 14.13 20.00
CA LEU A 68 -29.30 14.59 18.77
C LEU A 68 -28.87 16.06 18.86
N ALA A 69 -29.72 16.93 19.42
CA ALA A 69 -29.40 18.34 19.61
C ALA A 69 -28.20 18.53 20.56
N ARG A 70 -28.16 17.79 21.68
CA ARG A 70 -27.04 17.81 22.63
C ARG A 70 -25.74 17.35 21.98
N THR A 71 -25.77 16.24 21.24
CA THR A 71 -24.60 15.71 20.53
C THR A 71 -24.07 16.72 19.52
N ARG A 72 -24.95 17.38 18.76
CA ARG A 72 -24.56 18.42 17.80
C ARG A 72 -23.89 19.62 18.49
N VAL A 73 -24.44 20.09 19.61
CA VAL A 73 -23.84 21.20 20.38
C VAL A 73 -22.47 20.81 20.91
N ASN A 74 -22.31 19.60 21.46
CA ASN A 74 -21.04 19.11 21.97
C ASN A 74 -19.98 19.02 20.86
N ILE A 75 -20.35 18.56 19.67
CA ILE A 75 -19.45 18.53 18.49
C ILE A 75 -19.06 19.96 18.10
N SER A 76 -20.02 20.89 18.03
CA SER A 76 -19.76 22.28 17.68
C SER A 76 -18.80 22.94 18.68
N LEU A 77 -19.02 22.76 19.98
CA LEU A 77 -18.15 23.28 21.04
C LEU A 77 -16.75 22.68 20.98
N ALA A 78 -16.63 21.37 20.76
CA ALA A 78 -15.33 20.71 20.62
C ALA A 78 -14.58 21.22 19.39
N LEU A 79 -15.26 21.42 18.26
CA LEU A 79 -14.65 22.00 17.06
C LEU A 79 -14.21 23.45 17.29
N LEU A 80 -15.01 24.23 18.03
CA LEU A 80 -14.67 25.60 18.36
C LEU A 80 -13.45 25.68 19.29
N ASP A 81 -13.37 24.79 20.28
CA ASP A 81 -12.21 24.69 21.18
C ASP A 81 -10.94 24.33 20.41
N LEU A 82 -11.02 23.34 19.52
CA LEU A 82 -9.92 23.00 18.61
C LEU A 82 -9.54 24.18 17.70
N ALA A 83 -10.53 24.92 17.18
CA ALA A 83 -10.28 26.09 16.33
C ALA A 83 -9.58 27.24 17.06
N ASN A 84 -9.75 27.33 18.38
CA ASN A 84 -9.05 28.32 19.21
C ASN A 84 -7.61 27.90 19.55
N GLN A 85 -7.29 26.61 19.46
CA GLN A 85 -5.92 26.11 19.65
C GLN A 85 -5.05 26.28 18.40
N VAL A 86 -5.63 26.70 17.27
CA VAL A 86 -4.91 26.98 16.04
C VAL A 86 -4.14 28.31 16.17
N PRO A 87 -2.82 28.33 15.98
CA PRO A 87 -2.06 29.58 15.98
C PRO A 87 -2.51 30.46 14.80
N GLU A 88 -2.96 31.69 15.08
CA GLU A 88 -3.38 32.65 14.05
C GLU A 88 -2.23 33.06 13.11
N GLU A 89 -0.99 32.90 13.59
CA GLU A 89 0.27 33.17 12.88
C GLU A 89 0.82 31.96 12.10
N ALA A 90 0.06 30.86 11.99
CA ALA A 90 0.43 29.74 11.11
C ALA A 90 0.21 30.12 9.62
N GLN A 91 0.83 31.21 9.17
CA GLN A 91 1.18 31.42 7.78
C GLN A 91 2.56 30.80 7.57
N SER A 92 2.62 29.75 6.76
CA SER A 92 3.85 29.27 6.11
C SER A 92 4.93 28.60 6.98
N ALA A 93 4.61 28.08 8.16
CA ALA A 93 5.53 27.19 8.86
C ALA A 93 5.23 25.72 8.49
N ALA A 94 6.01 25.20 7.54
CA ALA A 94 6.13 23.79 7.13
C ALA A 94 5.37 23.34 5.85
N SER A 95 5.83 23.83 4.70
CA SER A 95 5.95 23.01 3.47
C SER A 95 6.98 21.87 3.62
N GLY A 96 7.20 21.37 4.84
CA GLY A 96 8.01 20.21 5.11
C GLY A 96 7.25 18.99 4.60
N LYS A 97 7.59 18.54 3.38
CA LYS A 97 7.17 17.26 2.79
C LYS A 97 6.92 16.25 3.91
N LEU A 98 5.66 15.95 4.25
CA LEU A 98 5.40 14.97 5.30
C LEU A 98 6.12 13.67 4.89
N PRO A 99 6.93 13.06 5.77
CA PRO A 99 7.78 11.94 5.42
C PRO A 99 6.93 10.71 5.07
N GLY A 100 6.91 10.34 3.79
CA GLY A 100 6.16 9.18 3.30
C GLY A 100 5.83 9.30 1.81
N ILE A 101 5.55 8.16 1.18
CA ILE A 101 5.06 8.10 -0.20
C ILE A 101 3.54 7.89 -0.15
N SER A 102 2.80 8.48 -1.10
CA SER A 102 1.37 8.21 -1.22
C SER A 102 1.15 6.72 -1.49
N GLU A 103 0.11 6.15 -0.92
CA GLU A 103 -0.19 4.72 -1.11
C GLU A 103 -0.27 4.35 -2.59
N ARG A 104 -0.83 5.25 -3.42
CA ARG A 104 -0.86 5.12 -4.87
C ARG A 104 0.52 4.96 -5.49
N ALA A 105 1.45 5.86 -5.15
CA ALA A 105 2.80 5.80 -5.70
C ALA A 105 3.52 4.52 -5.22
N LEU A 106 3.29 4.07 -3.99
CA LEU A 106 3.80 2.79 -3.50
C LEU A 106 3.22 1.61 -4.27
N LYS A 107 1.90 1.56 -4.48
CA LYS A 107 1.22 0.50 -5.27
C LYS A 107 1.80 0.41 -6.68
N GLN A 108 1.97 1.56 -7.34
CA GLN A 108 2.52 1.62 -8.69
C GLN A 108 3.99 1.17 -8.72
N GLN A 109 4.80 1.58 -7.74
CA GLN A 109 6.19 1.12 -7.60
C GLN A 109 6.27 -0.38 -7.34
N VAL A 110 5.45 -0.92 -6.44
CA VAL A 110 5.39 -2.36 -6.12
C VAL A 110 4.96 -3.15 -7.36
N LEU A 111 3.95 -2.69 -8.09
CA LEU A 111 3.51 -3.33 -9.33
C LEU A 111 4.61 -3.34 -10.38
N PHE A 112 5.29 -2.19 -10.57
CA PHE A 112 6.40 -2.07 -11.50
C PHE A 112 7.56 -3.01 -11.12
N LEU A 113 7.91 -3.05 -9.83
CA LEU A 113 8.98 -3.90 -9.32
C LEU A 113 8.64 -5.39 -9.43
N LEU A 114 7.37 -5.75 -9.23
CA LEU A 114 6.85 -7.09 -9.43
C LEU A 114 6.91 -7.49 -10.91
N ALA A 115 6.49 -6.61 -11.82
CA ALA A 115 6.52 -6.88 -13.26
C ALA A 115 7.96 -7.01 -13.78
N VAL A 116 8.83 -6.04 -13.49
CA VAL A 116 10.22 -6.03 -13.92
C VAL A 116 10.98 -7.22 -13.34
N GLY A 117 10.83 -7.50 -12.04
CA GLY A 117 11.49 -8.63 -11.40
C GLY A 117 11.09 -9.97 -12.01
N LYS A 118 9.81 -10.16 -12.37
CA LYS A 118 9.33 -11.38 -13.02
C LYS A 118 9.81 -11.50 -14.47
N VAL A 119 9.83 -10.41 -15.23
CA VAL A 119 10.42 -10.41 -16.58
C VAL A 119 11.90 -10.79 -16.53
N LEU A 120 12.67 -10.20 -15.60
CA LEU A 120 14.08 -10.54 -15.40
C LEU A 120 14.25 -12.01 -15.00
N LEU A 121 13.39 -12.52 -14.12
CA LEU A 121 13.41 -13.92 -13.71
C LEU A 121 13.11 -14.86 -14.89
N PHE A 122 12.12 -14.55 -15.73
CA PHE A 122 11.80 -15.36 -16.91
C PHE A 122 12.93 -15.35 -17.95
N VAL A 123 13.51 -14.17 -18.22
CA VAL A 123 14.68 -14.06 -19.10
C VAL A 123 15.82 -14.90 -18.54
N TYR A 124 16.07 -14.83 -17.24
CA TYR A 124 17.14 -15.62 -16.62
C TYR A 124 16.89 -17.13 -16.68
N ILE A 125 15.70 -17.60 -16.34
CA ILE A 125 15.33 -19.02 -16.47
C ILE A 125 15.49 -19.49 -17.93
N PHE A 126 15.07 -18.67 -18.90
CA PHE A 126 15.25 -18.95 -20.32
C PHE A 126 16.73 -19.06 -20.70
N THR A 127 17.57 -18.10 -20.27
CA THR A 127 19.02 -18.14 -20.53
C THR A 127 19.70 -19.37 -19.91
N LEU A 128 19.25 -19.82 -18.73
CA LEU A 128 19.74 -21.04 -18.09
C LEU A 128 19.35 -22.30 -18.86
N TRP A 129 18.17 -22.32 -19.46
CA TRP A 129 17.75 -23.42 -20.34
C TRP A 129 18.56 -23.44 -21.64
N GLU A 130 18.71 -22.29 -22.31
CA GLU A 130 19.45 -22.18 -23.57
C GLU A 130 20.94 -22.52 -23.41
N SER A 131 21.55 -22.10 -22.30
CA SER A 131 22.96 -22.42 -21.98
C SER A 131 23.18 -23.88 -21.52
N GLY A 132 22.13 -24.70 -21.44
CA GLY A 132 22.21 -26.08 -21.01
C GLY A 132 22.32 -26.27 -19.49
N GLY A 133 22.23 -25.21 -18.69
CA GLY A 133 22.21 -25.27 -17.23
C GLY A 133 20.91 -25.86 -16.66
N LEU A 134 19.85 -25.94 -17.48
CA LEU A 134 18.55 -26.49 -17.09
C LEU A 134 18.04 -27.46 -18.17
N THR A 135 17.62 -28.66 -17.78
CA THR A 135 16.89 -29.57 -18.69
C THR A 135 15.53 -28.97 -19.05
N PHE A 136 14.95 -29.44 -20.16
CA PHE A 136 13.60 -29.01 -20.55
C PHE A 136 12.55 -29.29 -19.47
N GLU A 137 12.66 -30.42 -18.76
CA GLU A 137 11.80 -30.74 -17.62
C GLU A 137 12.02 -29.77 -16.44
N GLY A 138 13.28 -29.44 -16.13
CA GLY A 138 13.61 -28.44 -15.11
C GLY A 138 13.08 -27.04 -15.45
N PHE A 139 13.13 -26.66 -16.72
CA PHE A 139 12.54 -25.42 -17.24
C PHE A 139 11.03 -25.38 -17.03
N LEU A 140 10.31 -26.40 -17.52
CA LEU A 140 8.86 -26.47 -17.38
C LEU A 140 8.43 -26.54 -15.91
N GLY A 141 9.12 -27.30 -15.08
CA GLY A 141 8.82 -27.38 -13.65
C GLY A 141 9.04 -26.05 -12.93
N THR A 142 10.13 -25.34 -13.24
CA THR A 142 10.41 -24.02 -12.63
C THR A 142 9.35 -23.00 -13.05
N MET A 143 9.00 -22.99 -14.34
CA MET A 143 7.91 -22.15 -14.85
C MET A 143 6.57 -22.50 -14.20
N GLY A 144 6.29 -23.79 -14.01
CA GLY A 144 5.08 -24.29 -13.36
C GLY A 144 4.93 -23.84 -11.91
N ILE A 145 6.02 -23.56 -11.20
CA ILE A 145 6.00 -23.03 -9.83
C ILE A 145 5.88 -21.50 -9.83
N VAL A 146 6.68 -20.82 -10.65
CA VAL A 146 6.80 -19.35 -10.61
C VAL A 146 5.60 -18.65 -11.25
N PHE A 147 5.05 -19.22 -12.32
CA PHE A 147 4.03 -18.59 -13.15
C PHE A 147 2.66 -18.45 -12.45
N PRO A 148 2.11 -19.48 -11.78
CA PRO A 148 0.80 -19.36 -11.12
C PRO A 148 0.79 -18.28 -10.04
N VAL A 149 1.85 -18.22 -9.24
CA VAL A 149 1.96 -17.20 -8.17
C VAL A 149 2.01 -15.79 -8.76
N PHE A 150 2.74 -15.61 -9.86
CA PHE A 150 2.75 -14.34 -10.57
C PHE A 150 1.37 -13.96 -11.10
N ALA A 151 0.66 -14.91 -11.72
CA ALA A 151 -0.69 -14.67 -12.23
C ALA A 151 -1.65 -14.25 -11.12
N THR A 152 -1.56 -14.87 -9.93
CA THR A 152 -2.36 -14.48 -8.76
C THR A 152 -2.08 -13.03 -8.34
N TYR A 153 -0.81 -12.64 -8.20
CA TYR A 153 -0.46 -11.27 -7.80
C TYR A 153 -0.85 -10.24 -8.86
N LEU A 154 -0.63 -10.56 -10.14
CA LEU A 154 -0.99 -9.67 -11.24
C LEU A 154 -2.51 -9.48 -11.32
N SER A 155 -3.28 -10.56 -11.16
CA SER A 155 -4.75 -10.50 -11.15
C SER A 155 -5.28 -9.61 -10.03
N MET A 156 -4.75 -9.74 -8.80
CA MET A 156 -5.14 -8.89 -7.69
C MET A 156 -4.83 -7.41 -7.94
N ALA A 157 -3.62 -7.11 -8.41
CA ALA A 157 -3.22 -5.73 -8.68
C ALA A 157 -4.03 -5.11 -9.83
N TYR A 158 -4.31 -5.89 -10.88
CA TYR A 158 -5.13 -5.44 -11.99
C TYR A 158 -6.59 -5.19 -11.56
N GLN A 159 -7.15 -6.06 -10.72
CA GLN A 159 -8.48 -5.88 -10.16
C GLN A 159 -8.58 -4.61 -9.31
N ASP A 160 -7.60 -4.34 -8.44
CA ASP A 160 -7.56 -3.10 -7.65
C ASP A 160 -7.47 -1.84 -8.53
N MET A 161 -6.64 -1.89 -9.58
CA MET A 161 -6.48 -0.80 -10.54
C MET A 161 -7.77 -0.52 -11.32
N LEU A 162 -8.51 -1.57 -11.69
CA LEU A 162 -9.81 -1.43 -12.37
C LEU A 162 -10.90 -0.89 -11.44
N LEU A 163 -10.90 -1.26 -10.16
CA LEU A 163 -11.90 -0.82 -9.19
C LEU A 163 -11.72 0.66 -8.83
N HIS A 164 -10.48 1.11 -8.64
CA HIS A 164 -10.17 2.48 -8.23
C HIS A 164 -9.92 3.45 -9.39
N ARG A 165 -10.31 3.06 -10.62
CA ARG A 165 -10.05 3.83 -11.83
C ARG A 165 -10.71 5.21 -11.88
N HIS A 166 -11.63 5.54 -10.97
CA HIS A 166 -12.33 6.82 -10.93
C HIS A 166 -12.19 7.55 -9.57
N ASP A 167 -11.68 6.90 -8.52
CA ASP A 167 -11.52 7.45 -7.16
C ASP A 167 -10.11 8.00 -6.87
N TYR A 168 -9.48 8.58 -7.90
CA TYR A 168 -8.08 9.03 -7.82
C TYR A 168 -7.79 10.11 -6.77
N LYS A 169 -8.81 10.86 -6.31
CA LYS A 169 -8.62 11.96 -5.35
C LYS A 169 -8.69 11.52 -3.88
N ALA A 170 -9.30 10.38 -3.58
CA ALA A 170 -9.43 9.89 -2.20
C ALA A 170 -8.16 9.15 -1.74
N ASN A 171 -7.57 8.32 -2.60
CA ASN A 171 -6.41 7.48 -2.27
C ASN A 171 -5.06 8.21 -2.25
N ASP A 172 -4.99 9.46 -2.73
CA ASP A 172 -3.75 10.27 -2.65
C ASP A 172 -3.51 10.86 -1.24
N LYS A 173 -4.50 10.77 -0.35
CA LYS A 173 -4.42 11.26 1.03
C LYS A 173 -3.84 10.23 2.00
N LEU A 174 -3.94 8.93 1.67
CA LEU A 174 -3.36 7.86 2.48
C LEU A 174 -1.84 7.81 2.26
N ARG A 175 -1.08 8.00 3.34
CA ARG A 175 0.39 7.95 3.32
C ARG A 175 0.89 6.70 4.02
N VAL A 176 1.83 6.02 3.37
CA VAL A 176 2.47 4.84 3.95
C VAL A 176 3.74 5.27 4.67
N SER A 177 3.95 4.73 5.87
CA SER A 177 5.16 5.00 6.64
C SER A 177 6.42 4.55 5.90
N ARG A 178 7.52 5.30 6.04
CA ARG A 178 8.80 4.99 5.41
C ARG A 178 9.34 3.61 5.80
N SER A 179 9.06 3.13 7.02
CA SER A 179 9.47 1.80 7.48
C SER A 179 8.78 0.69 6.70
N VAL A 180 7.47 0.82 6.46
CA VAL A 180 6.71 -0.16 5.67
C VAL A 180 7.21 -0.18 4.23
N GLN A 181 7.41 0.99 3.63
CA GLN A 181 8.00 1.12 2.31
C GLN A 181 9.37 0.40 2.22
N LEU A 182 10.29 0.69 3.14
CA LEU A 182 11.63 0.13 3.13
C LEU A 182 11.60 -1.39 3.33
N SER A 183 10.72 -1.88 4.22
CA SER A 183 10.49 -3.31 4.38
C SER A 183 9.98 -3.96 3.09
N ALA A 184 9.03 -3.32 2.38
CA ALA A 184 8.50 -3.83 1.13
C ALA A 184 9.61 -4.00 0.08
N PHE A 185 10.40 -2.95 -0.15
CA PHE A 185 11.53 -3.02 -1.09
C PHE A 185 12.56 -4.06 -0.69
N PHE A 186 12.89 -4.15 0.60
CA PHE A 186 13.84 -5.13 1.12
C PHE A 186 13.37 -6.57 0.86
N PHE A 187 12.12 -6.89 1.19
CA PHE A 187 11.58 -8.24 1.00
C PHE A 187 11.44 -8.60 -0.48
N PHE A 188 11.05 -7.66 -1.35
CA PHE A 188 11.04 -7.90 -2.78
C PHE A 188 12.45 -8.17 -3.34
N ALA A 189 13.43 -7.36 -2.97
CA ALA A 189 14.81 -7.56 -3.39
C ALA A 189 15.36 -8.91 -2.88
N LEU A 190 15.10 -9.22 -1.61
CA LEU A 190 15.50 -10.49 -0.99
C LEU A 190 14.85 -11.69 -1.66
N TYR A 191 13.57 -11.60 -2.04
CA TYR A 191 12.85 -12.67 -2.75
C TYR A 191 13.49 -12.99 -4.10
N TYR A 192 13.69 -11.98 -4.95
CA TYR A 192 14.31 -12.21 -6.25
C TYR A 192 15.75 -12.69 -6.09
N LEU A 193 16.53 -12.08 -5.19
CA LEU A 193 17.89 -12.51 -4.90
C LEU A 193 17.94 -13.98 -4.47
N ALA A 194 17.04 -14.40 -3.56
CA ALA A 194 16.97 -15.79 -3.11
C ALA A 194 16.65 -16.74 -4.26
N ILE A 195 15.68 -16.40 -5.14
CA ILE A 195 15.38 -17.22 -6.32
C ILE A 195 16.58 -17.27 -7.27
N PHE A 196 17.24 -16.14 -7.55
CA PHE A 196 18.43 -16.10 -8.39
C PHE A 196 19.56 -16.95 -7.84
N ILE A 197 19.82 -16.89 -6.52
CA ILE A 197 20.83 -17.72 -5.85
C ILE A 197 20.46 -19.19 -5.96
N VAL A 198 19.20 -19.56 -5.68
CA VAL A 198 18.74 -20.95 -5.77
C VAL A 198 18.88 -21.47 -7.20
N LEU A 199 18.50 -20.69 -8.21
CA LEU A 199 18.69 -21.07 -9.61
C LEU A 199 20.17 -21.22 -9.93
N TYR A 200 20.99 -20.22 -9.65
CA TYR A 200 22.43 -20.24 -9.95
C TYR A 200 23.16 -21.44 -9.32
N LEU A 201 22.96 -21.69 -8.02
CA LEU A 201 23.65 -22.77 -7.30
C LEU A 201 23.25 -24.17 -7.81
N ASN A 202 21.99 -24.34 -8.24
CA ASN A 202 21.49 -25.64 -8.68
C ASN A 202 21.65 -25.87 -10.20
N THR A 203 21.87 -24.83 -11.01
CA THR A 203 22.09 -24.97 -12.47
C THR A 203 23.57 -24.94 -12.86
N VAL A 204 24.39 -24.07 -12.25
CA VAL A 204 25.80 -23.92 -12.62
C VAL A 204 26.68 -25.03 -12.02
N GLY A 205 26.28 -25.61 -10.88
CA GLY A 205 26.98 -26.74 -10.26
C GLY A 205 26.70 -28.11 -10.89
N SER A 206 25.82 -28.18 -11.89
CA SER A 206 25.28 -29.44 -12.42
C SER A 206 25.81 -29.84 -13.78
N ILE A 207 26.82 -29.14 -14.35
CA ILE A 207 27.45 -29.54 -15.62
C ILE A 207 28.21 -30.85 -15.37
N PRO A 208 27.72 -32.01 -15.86
CA PRO A 208 28.51 -33.22 -15.84
C PRO A 208 29.48 -33.09 -17.01
N ASP A 209 30.77 -33.00 -16.71
CA ASP A 209 31.80 -33.20 -17.72
C ASP A 209 31.51 -34.54 -18.43
N SER A 210 31.15 -34.43 -19.70
CA SER A 210 31.47 -35.38 -20.78
C SER A 210 31.33 -36.89 -20.46
N GLY A 211 30.18 -37.47 -20.82
CA GLY A 211 30.18 -38.82 -21.41
C GLY A 211 30.38 -40.04 -20.50
N LYS A 212 30.30 -39.95 -19.17
CA LYS A 212 30.26 -41.14 -18.29
C LYS A 212 28.91 -41.28 -17.60
N GLN A 213 28.01 -41.91 -18.35
CA GLN A 213 26.70 -42.38 -17.93
C GLN A 213 26.90 -43.58 -16.99
N GLY A 214 27.17 -43.32 -15.71
CA GLY A 214 27.42 -44.41 -14.77
C GLY A 214 28.01 -44.00 -13.44
N ASP A 215 27.40 -43.05 -12.74
CA ASP A 215 27.14 -43.28 -11.32
C ASP A 215 25.95 -42.45 -10.82
N SER A 216 25.03 -43.14 -10.19
CA SER A 216 23.66 -42.74 -9.91
C SER A 216 23.56 -41.90 -8.65
N ASN A 217 23.86 -40.61 -8.77
CA ASN A 217 23.29 -39.61 -7.86
C ASN A 217 23.00 -38.37 -8.69
N VAL A 218 21.75 -38.23 -9.09
CA VAL A 218 21.19 -37.01 -9.70
C VAL A 218 20.30 -36.35 -8.65
N PRO A 219 20.84 -35.54 -7.69
CA PRO A 219 20.04 -34.89 -6.67
C PRO A 219 19.69 -33.44 -7.04
N SER A 220 20.12 -32.91 -8.20
CA SER A 220 20.10 -31.46 -8.42
C SER A 220 18.69 -30.87 -8.65
N TYR A 221 17.83 -31.50 -9.47
CA TYR A 221 16.49 -30.96 -9.77
C TYR A 221 15.50 -31.08 -8.60
N LYS A 222 15.55 -32.19 -7.86
CA LYS A 222 14.73 -32.37 -6.66
C LYS A 222 15.07 -31.32 -5.60
N ASN A 223 16.37 -31.04 -5.43
CA ASN A 223 16.85 -30.01 -4.52
C ASN A 223 16.46 -28.60 -5.01
N LEU A 224 16.56 -28.32 -6.32
CA LEU A 224 16.08 -27.07 -6.90
C LEU A 224 14.60 -26.82 -6.58
N PHE A 225 13.72 -27.80 -6.84
CA PHE A 225 12.30 -27.66 -6.56
C PHE A 225 12.01 -27.51 -5.06
N ALA A 226 12.70 -28.27 -4.21
CA ALA A 226 12.57 -28.15 -2.76
C ALA A 226 12.99 -26.75 -2.28
N MET A 227 14.11 -26.21 -2.77
CA MET A 227 14.60 -24.88 -2.41
C MET A 227 13.69 -23.77 -2.94
N LEU A 228 13.22 -23.88 -4.20
CA LEU A 228 12.25 -22.93 -4.76
C LEU A 228 10.95 -22.94 -3.96
N ALA A 229 10.42 -24.12 -3.63
CA ALA A 229 9.23 -24.25 -2.80
C ALA A 229 9.42 -23.65 -1.40
N LEU A 230 10.61 -23.80 -0.81
CA LEU A 230 10.94 -23.21 0.48
C LEU A 230 10.98 -21.68 0.40
N VAL A 231 11.67 -21.12 -0.60
CA VAL A 231 11.73 -19.67 -0.84
C VAL A 231 10.32 -19.11 -1.08
N GLU A 232 9.53 -19.78 -1.89
CA GLU A 232 8.14 -19.37 -2.18
C GLU A 232 7.24 -19.46 -0.94
N SER A 233 7.41 -20.50 -0.12
CA SER A 233 6.60 -20.68 1.10
C SER A 233 6.97 -19.69 2.20
N PHE A 234 8.25 -19.33 2.35
CA PHE A 234 8.69 -18.43 3.43
C PHE A 234 8.59 -16.97 3.01
N ILE A 235 9.26 -16.61 1.91
CA ILE A 235 9.35 -15.23 1.44
C ILE A 235 8.15 -14.88 0.56
N GLY A 236 7.72 -15.81 -0.30
CA GLY A 236 6.56 -15.61 -1.16
C GLY A 236 5.27 -15.39 -0.36
N VAL A 237 5.05 -16.09 0.76
CA VAL A 237 3.91 -15.82 1.67
C VAL A 237 3.97 -14.41 2.26
N TYR A 238 5.14 -13.93 2.64
CA TYR A 238 5.29 -12.56 3.16
C TYR A 238 4.97 -11.52 2.09
N ILE A 239 5.48 -11.70 0.87
CA ILE A 239 5.15 -10.85 -0.28
C ILE A 239 3.66 -10.92 -0.60
N GLY A 240 3.07 -12.11 -0.58
CA GLY A 240 1.63 -12.31 -0.78
C GLY A 240 0.79 -11.56 0.25
N LYS A 241 1.18 -11.62 1.54
CA LYS A 241 0.54 -10.81 2.59
C LYS A 241 0.71 -9.31 2.36
N LEU A 242 1.87 -8.87 1.88
CA LEU A 242 2.14 -7.46 1.60
C LEU A 242 1.28 -6.96 0.43
N ILE A 243 1.25 -7.70 -0.68
CA ILE A 243 0.42 -7.41 -1.85
C ILE A 243 -1.05 -7.44 -1.44
N PHE A 244 -1.49 -8.46 -0.71
CA PHE A 244 -2.86 -8.52 -0.22
C PHE A 244 -3.17 -7.33 0.68
N SER A 245 -2.30 -6.97 1.62
CA SER A 245 -2.53 -5.81 2.50
C SER A 245 -2.58 -4.48 1.74
N LEU A 246 -1.82 -4.33 0.65
CA LEU A 246 -1.83 -3.10 -0.16
C LEU A 246 -3.04 -3.05 -1.09
N PHE A 247 -3.40 -4.16 -1.74
CA PHE A 247 -4.40 -4.21 -2.80
C PHE A 247 -5.77 -4.75 -2.33
N LYS A 248 -5.92 -5.16 -1.07
CA LYS A 248 -7.19 -5.66 -0.55
C LYS A 248 -8.17 -4.51 -0.40
N LYS A 249 -9.33 -4.71 -1.03
CA LYS A 249 -10.53 -3.91 -0.91
C LYS A 249 -10.94 -3.76 0.56
N GLU A 250 -10.95 -2.54 1.08
CA GLU A 250 -11.72 -2.22 2.29
C GLU A 250 -13.19 -2.48 1.96
N ALA A 251 -13.79 -3.43 2.69
CA ALA A 251 -15.17 -3.84 2.51
C ALA A 251 -16.11 -2.89 3.28
#